data_AF-A0A933X4D7-F1
#
_entry.id   AF-A0A933X4D7-F1
#
_cell.length_a   1.000
_cell.length_b   1.000
_cell.length_c   1.000
_cell.angle_alpha   90.00
_cell.angle_beta   90.00
_cell.angle_gamma   90.00
#
_symmetry.space_group_name_H-M   'P 1'
#
loop_
_entity.id
_entity.type
_entity.pdbx_description
1 polymer ?
#
loop_
_entity_poly.entity_id
_entity_poly.type
_entity_poly.pdbx_seq_one_letter_code
_entity_poly.pdbx_strand_id
1 'polypeptide(L)'
;MAIPLLLVINNFLHDFSAAMLLCSAICIWLVRRNFHGDAGGVSSVIARNITSKLSLIFYLSLGFVVIGGAIRAWAYRTYEWITPLGQSQVTVLIVKHALFAACLLVAVYIVLKKK
;
A
#
# COMPACT_ATOMS: atom_id res chain seq x y z
N MET A 1 -3.00 -12.17 26.60
CA MET A 1 -4.13 -11.81 25.71
C MET A 1 -3.89 -10.55 24.88
N ALA A 2 -3.03 -9.60 25.28
CA ALA A 2 -2.79 -8.37 24.51
C ALA A 2 -2.00 -8.58 23.19
N ILE A 3 -1.00 -9.47 23.17
CA ILE A 3 -0.11 -9.64 22.00
C ILE A 3 -0.84 -10.16 20.74
N PRO A 4 -1.72 -11.18 20.80
CA PRO A 4 -2.49 -11.62 19.64
C PRO A 4 -3.40 -10.53 19.06
N LEU A 5 -4.00 -9.71 19.93
CA LEU A 5 -4.84 -8.58 19.50
C LEU A 5 -4.01 -7.54 18.72
N LEU A 6 -2.82 -7.22 19.21
CA LEU A 6 -1.89 -6.33 18.51
C LEU A 6 -1.48 -6.89 17.14
N LEU A 7 -1.35 -8.22 17.01
CA LEU A 7 -1.07 -8.86 15.72
C LEU A 7 -2.20 -8.68 14.72
N VAL A 8 -3.44 -8.90 15.16
CA VAL A 8 -4.64 -8.75 14.33
C VAL A 8 -4.78 -7.29 13.89
N ILE A 9 -4.58 -6.35 14.81
CA ILE A 9 -4.59 -4.91 14.50
C ILE A 9 -3.49 -4.57 13.49
N ASN A 10 -2.26 -5.05 13.69
CA ASN A 10 -1.16 -4.82 12.76
C ASN A 10 -1.47 -5.39 11.36
N ASN A 11 -2.05 -6.59 11.30
CA ASN A 11 -2.43 -7.21 10.04
C ASN A 11 -3.51 -6.39 9.30
N PHE A 12 -4.52 -5.92 10.03
CA PHE A 12 -5.55 -5.04 9.47
C PHE A 12 -4.95 -3.71 8.98
N LEU A 13 -4.10 -3.06 9.79
CA LEU A 13 -3.46 -1.80 9.42
C LEU A 13 -2.53 -1.95 8.22
N HIS A 14 -1.80 -3.06 8.13
CA HIS A 14 -0.94 -3.38 6.98
C HIS A 14 -1.77 -3.53 5.70
N ASP A 15 -2.83 -4.33 5.72
CA ASP A 15 -3.72 -4.54 4.57
C ASP A 15 -4.45 -3.23 4.16
N PHE A 16 -4.93 -2.46 5.14
CA PHE A 16 -5.54 -1.15 4.92
C PHE A 16 -4.55 -0.16 4.29
N SER A 17 -3.30 -0.15 4.76
CA SER A 17 -2.25 0.70 4.21
C SER A 17 -1.92 0.32 2.77
N ALA A 18 -1.92 -0.98 2.43
CA ALA A 18 -1.73 -1.43 1.05
C ALA A 18 -2.88 -0.95 0.13
N ALA A 19 -4.12 -0.97 0.60
CA ALA A 19 -5.26 -0.42 -0.13
C ALA A 19 -5.15 1.10 -0.34
N MET A 20 -4.80 1.85 0.70
CA MET A 20 -4.59 3.30 0.63
C MET A 20 -3.45 3.69 -0.31
N LEU A 21 -2.36 2.91 -0.31
CA LEU A 21 -1.25 3.07 -1.24
C LEU A 21 -1.70 2.92 -2.69
N LEU A 22 -2.49 1.89 -3.01
CA LEU A 22 -2.99 1.67 -4.36
C LEU A 22 -3.97 2.77 -4.78
N CYS A 23 -4.93 3.12 -3.91
CA CYS A 23 -5.91 4.18 -4.19
C CYS A 23 -5.24 5.54 -4.43
N SER A 24 -4.28 5.93 -3.60
CA SER A 24 -3.55 7.19 -3.77
C SER A 24 -2.76 7.23 -5.08
N ALA A 25 -2.12 6.12 -5.48
CA ALA A 25 -1.45 6.02 -6.77
C ALA A 25 -2.42 6.15 -7.96
N ILE A 26 -3.58 5.48 -7.92
CA ILE A 26 -4.62 5.59 -8.96
C ILE A 26 -5.13 7.03 -9.05
N CYS A 27 -5.40 7.68 -7.92
CA CYS A 27 -5.82 9.09 -7.90
C CYS A 27 -4.76 10.01 -8.51
N ILE A 28 -3.47 9.82 -8.18
CA ILE A 28 -2.38 10.58 -8.80
C ILE A 28 -2.35 10.36 -10.32
N TRP A 29 -2.52 9.13 -10.77
CA TRP A 29 -2.57 8.81 -12.20
C TRP A 29 -3.72 9.50 -12.91
N LEU A 30 -4.94 9.47 -12.32
CA LEU A 30 -6.12 10.12 -12.87
C LEU A 30 -5.95 11.64 -12.93
N VAL A 31 -5.43 12.26 -11.87
CA VAL A 31 -5.17 13.71 -11.85
C VAL A 31 -4.14 14.08 -12.91
N ARG A 32 -3.02 13.35 -13.02
CA ARG A 32 -2.06 13.61 -14.10
C ARG A 32 -2.71 13.42 -15.46
N ARG A 33 -3.41 12.31 -15.70
CA ARG A 33 -4.02 12.03 -17.01
C ARG A 33 -4.99 13.12 -17.48
N ASN A 34 -5.83 13.65 -16.59
CA ASN A 34 -6.86 14.62 -16.95
C ASN A 34 -6.36 16.07 -17.05
N PHE A 35 -5.27 16.41 -16.36
CA PHE A 35 -4.72 17.78 -16.33
C PHE A 35 -3.44 17.94 -17.18
N HIS A 36 -3.12 16.94 -18.00
CA HIS A 36 -2.03 17.00 -18.97
C HIS A 36 -2.43 17.89 -20.17
N GLY A 37 -1.93 19.13 -20.20
CA GLY A 37 -2.08 20.03 -21.36
C GLY A 37 -2.25 21.51 -21.02
N ASP A 38 -2.64 21.83 -19.79
CA ASP A 38 -2.90 23.21 -19.36
C ASP A 38 -1.68 23.77 -18.61
N ALA A 39 -0.61 24.10 -19.34
CA ALA A 39 0.63 24.61 -18.74
C ALA A 39 0.44 26.08 -18.31
N GLY A 40 0.06 26.30 -17.05
CA GLY A 40 0.00 27.64 -16.43
C GLY A 40 -1.40 28.10 -16.01
N GLY A 41 -2.45 27.37 -16.36
CA GLY A 41 -3.82 27.65 -15.88
C GLY A 41 -4.01 27.33 -14.40
N VAL A 42 -5.07 27.90 -13.79
CA VAL A 42 -5.51 27.62 -12.41
C VAL A 42 -5.68 26.10 -12.16
N SER A 43 -6.17 25.38 -13.19
CA SER A 43 -6.31 23.93 -13.24
C SER A 43 -4.99 23.20 -12.91
N SER A 44 -3.86 23.72 -13.40
CA SER A 44 -2.54 23.12 -13.18
C SER A 44 -2.03 23.28 -11.75
N VAL A 45 -2.33 24.43 -11.12
CA VAL A 45 -1.98 24.70 -9.72
C VAL A 45 -2.78 23.79 -8.80
N ILE A 46 -4.08 23.65 -9.06
CA ILE A 46 -4.96 22.74 -8.30
C ILE A 46 -4.47 21.29 -8.46
N ALA A 47 -4.17 20.84 -9.68
CA ALA A 47 -3.67 19.49 -9.94
C ALA A 47 -2.35 19.21 -9.20
N ARG A 48 -1.43 20.18 -9.16
CA ARG A 48 -0.17 20.08 -8.40
C ARG A 48 -0.41 19.96 -6.90
N ASN A 49 -1.29 20.80 -6.34
CA ASN A 49 -1.63 20.77 -4.91
C ASN A 49 -2.27 19.45 -4.49
N ILE A 50 -3.22 18.94 -5.29
CA ILE A 50 -3.86 17.64 -5.03
C ILE A 50 -2.83 16.52 -5.14
N THR A 51 -2.01 16.51 -6.20
CA THR A 51 -0.97 15.49 -6.40
C THR A 51 0.04 15.47 -5.26
N SER A 52 0.44 16.63 -4.73
CA SER A 52 1.35 16.74 -3.58
C SER A 52 0.75 16.11 -2.32
N LYS A 53 -0.50 16.44 -1.99
CA LYS A 53 -1.22 15.85 -0.84
C LYS A 53 -1.40 14.34 -0.99
N LEU A 54 -1.77 13.87 -2.18
CA LEU A 54 -1.89 12.43 -2.46
C LEU A 54 -0.55 11.72 -2.38
N SER A 55 0.55 12.36 -2.78
CA SER A 55 1.89 11.79 -2.69
C SER A 55 2.33 11.61 -1.24
N LEU A 56 1.99 12.55 -0.36
CA LEU A 56 2.24 12.40 1.08
C LEU A 56 1.51 11.17 1.63
N ILE A 57 0.21 11.00 1.30
CA ILE A 57 -0.57 9.83 1.69
C ILE A 57 0.09 8.54 1.16
N PHE A 58 0.51 8.53 -0.10
CA PHE A 58 1.19 7.39 -0.72
C PHE A 58 2.45 6.98 0.07
N TYR A 59 3.34 7.93 0.40
CA TYR A 59 4.57 7.64 1.12
C TYR A 59 4.32 7.22 2.58
N LEU A 60 3.34 7.81 3.25
CA LEU A 60 2.94 7.38 4.59
C LEU A 60 2.40 5.95 4.56
N SER A 61 1.49 5.64 3.63
CA SER A 61 0.96 4.29 3.44
C SER A 61 2.07 3.29 3.10
N LEU A 62 3.03 3.66 2.25
CA LEU A 62 4.20 2.82 1.94
C LEU A 62 5.03 2.52 3.18
N GLY A 63 5.29 3.53 4.02
CA GLY A 63 5.96 3.35 5.31
C GLY A 63 5.25 2.35 6.20
N PHE A 64 3.92 2.49 6.36
CA PHE A 64 3.12 1.54 7.15
C PHE A 64 3.08 0.13 6.57
N VAL A 65 3.02 -0.03 5.25
CA VAL A 65 3.09 -1.35 4.61
C VAL A 65 4.43 -2.02 4.95
N VAL A 66 5.55 -1.31 4.81
CA VAL A 66 6.88 -1.86 5.08
C VAL A 66 7.07 -2.19 6.56
N ILE A 67 6.74 -1.25 7.46
CA ILE A 67 6.89 -1.44 8.91
C ILE A 67 5.94 -2.54 9.43
N GLY A 68 4.66 -2.47 9.07
CA GLY A 68 3.67 -3.46 9.49
C GLY A 68 3.96 -4.85 8.92
N GLY A 69 4.50 -4.92 7.70
CA GLY A 69 4.98 -6.15 7.08
C GLY A 69 6.18 -6.74 7.81
N ALA A 70 7.15 -5.91 8.19
CA ALA A 70 8.33 -6.35 8.96
C ALA A 70 7.95 -6.89 10.35
N ILE A 71 7.07 -6.19 11.08
CA ILE A 71 6.54 -6.64 12.38
C ILE A 71 5.84 -7.99 12.22
N ARG A 72 5.00 -8.13 11.18
CA ARG A 72 4.29 -9.38 10.90
C ARG A 72 5.26 -10.51 10.58
N ALA A 73 6.25 -10.30 9.73
CA ALA A 73 7.24 -11.30 9.37
C ALA A 73 8.03 -11.80 10.58
N TRP A 74 8.39 -10.89 11.50
CA TRP A 74 9.05 -11.24 12.75
C TRP A 74 8.15 -12.06 13.67
N ALA A 75 6.89 -11.66 13.83
CA ALA A 75 5.94 -12.35 14.69
C ALA A 75 5.42 -13.69 14.13
N TYR A 76 5.44 -13.88 12.80
CA TYR A 76 4.94 -15.07 12.12
C TYR A 76 5.64 -16.34 12.60
N ARG A 77 6.96 -16.28 12.82
CA ARG A 77 7.75 -17.41 13.35
C ARG A 77 7.33 -17.82 14.75
N THR A 78 6.86 -16.87 15.56
CA THR A 78 6.60 -17.08 16.99
C THR A 78 5.16 -17.49 17.26
N TYR A 79 4.19 -16.98 16.48
CA TYR A 79 2.77 -17.11 16.80
C TYR A 79 1.94 -17.85 15.74
N GLU A 80 2.34 -17.88 14.46
CA GLU A 80 1.52 -18.45 13.38
C GLU A 80 2.01 -19.84 12.91
N TRP A 81 3.27 -20.22 13.18
CA TRP A 81 3.87 -21.50 12.72
C TRP A 81 3.31 -22.75 13.41
N ILE A 82 2.63 -22.62 14.55
CA ILE A 82 2.29 -23.74 15.45
C ILE A 82 0.97 -24.45 15.07
N THR A 83 0.22 -23.96 14.08
CA THR A 83 -1.16 -24.44 13.82
C THR A 83 -1.23 -25.49 12.68
N PRO A 84 -1.89 -26.65 12.85
CA PRO A 84 -1.94 -27.75 11.86
C PRO A 84 -2.68 -27.46 10.54
N LEU A 85 -3.29 -26.29 10.36
CA LEU A 85 -3.95 -25.85 9.11
C LEU A 85 -2.96 -25.46 7.99
N GLY A 86 -1.66 -25.71 8.21
CA GLY A 86 -0.52 -24.99 7.64
C GLY A 86 -0.14 -25.22 6.18
N GLN A 87 -0.82 -26.06 5.38
CA GLN A 87 -0.47 -26.22 3.95
C GLN A 87 -1.35 -25.38 3.01
N SER A 88 -2.67 -25.48 3.11
CA SER A 88 -3.57 -24.68 2.26
C SER A 88 -3.52 -23.19 2.59
N GLN A 89 -3.32 -22.86 3.87
CA GLN A 89 -3.22 -21.48 4.34
C GLN A 89 -1.94 -20.78 3.82
N VAL A 90 -0.86 -21.53 3.63
CA VAL A 90 0.39 -21.02 3.05
C VAL A 90 0.22 -20.69 1.57
N THR A 91 -0.47 -21.54 0.78
CA THR A 91 -0.75 -21.24 -0.63
C THR A 91 -1.56 -19.95 -0.78
N VAL A 92 -2.63 -19.79 0.01
CA VAL A 92 -3.45 -18.56 0.01
C VAL A 92 -2.62 -17.34 0.40
N LEU A 93 -1.74 -17.48 1.40
CA LEU A 93 -0.88 -16.40 1.84
C LEU A 93 0.14 -15.98 0.77
N ILE A 94 0.73 -16.95 0.04
CA ILE A 94 1.66 -16.69 -1.06
C ILE A 94 0.95 -15.94 -2.19
N VAL A 95 -0.22 -16.43 -2.62
CA VAL A 95 -1.01 -15.77 -3.68
C VAL A 95 -1.38 -14.35 -3.28
N LYS A 96 -1.81 -14.15 -2.03
CA LYS A 96 -2.08 -12.81 -1.47
C LYS A 96 -0.86 -11.90 -1.61
N HIS A 97 0.32 -12.34 -1.18
CA HIS A 97 1.54 -11.53 -1.25
C HIS A 97 1.96 -11.24 -2.70
N ALA A 98 1.84 -12.21 -3.61
CA ALA A 98 2.14 -12.00 -5.03
C ALA A 98 1.25 -10.92 -5.64
N LEU A 99 -0.06 -10.96 -5.35
CA LEU A 99 -1.01 -9.93 -5.79
C LEU A 99 -0.68 -8.54 -5.21
N PHE A 100 -0.45 -8.46 -3.89
CA PHE A 100 -0.10 -7.18 -3.27
C PHE A 100 1.25 -6.63 -3.74
N ALA A 101 2.24 -7.50 -3.99
CA ALA A 101 3.52 -7.10 -4.56
C ALA A 101 3.34 -6.53 -5.98
N ALA A 102 2.52 -7.17 -6.82
CA ALA A 102 2.21 -6.65 -8.15
C ALA A 102 1.51 -5.28 -8.07
N CYS A 103 0.52 -5.12 -7.19
CA CYS A 103 -0.15 -3.84 -6.95
C CYS A 103 0.83 -2.76 -6.49
N LEU A 104 1.75 -3.09 -5.57
CA LEU A 104 2.76 -2.15 -5.07
C LEU A 104 3.71 -1.71 -6.20
N LEU A 105 4.18 -2.64 -7.03
CA LEU A 105 5.04 -2.31 -8.17
C LEU A 105 4.34 -1.37 -9.16
N VAL A 106 3.07 -1.64 -9.50
CA VAL A 106 2.27 -0.78 -10.38
C VAL A 106 2.07 0.61 -9.75
N ALA A 107 1.74 0.66 -8.46
CA ALA A 107 1.51 1.92 -7.76
C ALA A 107 2.78 2.78 -7.69
N VAL A 108 3.93 2.17 -7.37
CA VAL A 108 5.24 2.83 -7.38
C VAL A 108 5.59 3.32 -8.79
N TYR A 109 5.40 2.47 -9.82
CA TYR A 109 5.64 2.86 -11.21
C TYR A 109 4.83 4.09 -11.62
N ILE A 110 3.54 4.13 -11.29
CA ILE A 110 2.65 5.25 -11.56
C ILE A 110 3.15 6.55 -10.90
N VAL A 111 3.53 6.48 -9.63
CA VAL A 111 3.94 7.66 -8.86
C VAL A 111 5.29 8.20 -9.36
N LEU A 112 6.27 7.31 -9.59
CA LEU A 112 7.62 7.65 -10.04
C LEU A 112 7.69 8.09 -11.50
N LYS A 113 6.80 7.59 -12.37
CA LYS A 113 6.70 8.04 -13.76
C LYS A 113 6.20 9.47 -13.80
N LYS A 114 7.12 10.42 -13.69
CA LYS A 114 6.93 11.80 -14.11
C LYS A 114 6.81 11.78 -15.63
N LYS A 115 5.63 12.13 -16.15
CA LYS A 115 5.55 12.62 -17.53
C LYS A 115 6.12 14.03 -17.58
#